data_AF-A0A7S1VUF8-F1
#
_entry.id   AF-A0A7S1VUF8-F1
#
_cell.length_a   1.000
_cell.length_b   1.000
_cell.length_c   1.000
_cell.angle_alpha   90.00
_cell.angle_beta   90.00
_cell.angle_gamma   90.00
#
_symmetry.space_group_name_H-M   'P 1'
#
loop_
_entity.id
_entity.type
_entity.pdbx_description
1 polymer ?
#
loop_
_entity_poly.entity_id
_entity_poly.type
_entity_poly.pdbx_seq_one_letter_code
_entity_poly.pdbx_strand_id
1 'polypeptide(L)'
;GGEGGGSVSLATNAKYMIYAAVLIPSALLTWAIKDPDSPPAQFSKLIGLTGLISGVTDEFSKPAHDKLLPNWHDMPNVPQDIFPLPHTLVLDLENTLVSSTWDRKYGWRHAKRPGVDRFLQTMVEYYEIVLYSPSPDYIGDPVVTAL
;
A
#
# COMPACT_ATOMS: atom_id res chain seq x y z
N GLY A 1 29.94 -67.92 20.26
CA GLY A 1 29.26 -66.92 19.42
C GLY A 1 28.23 -66.21 20.26
N GLY A 2 28.20 -64.87 20.22
CA GLY A 2 27.12 -64.08 20.79
C GLY A 2 27.54 -63.07 21.85
N GLU A 3 28.23 -62.01 21.45
CA GLU A 3 28.23 -60.71 22.17
C GLU A 3 28.33 -59.59 21.13
N GLY A 4 27.31 -58.74 21.00
CA GLY A 4 27.31 -57.63 20.03
C GLY A 4 25.98 -56.93 19.72
N GLY A 5 24.92 -57.09 20.52
CA GLY A 5 23.57 -56.58 20.18
C GLY A 5 23.04 -55.36 20.95
N GLY A 6 23.68 -54.94 22.05
CA GLY A 6 23.07 -53.99 23.00
C GLY A 6 23.25 -52.50 22.66
N SER A 7 24.39 -52.11 22.08
CA SER A 7 24.75 -50.70 21.88
C SER A 7 24.06 -50.02 20.68
N VAL A 8 23.65 -50.81 19.68
CA VAL A 8 23.02 -50.30 18.45
C VAL A 8 21.55 -49.91 18.68
N SER A 9 20.84 -50.59 19.58
CA SER A 9 19.43 -50.33 19.90
C SER A 9 19.24 -48.99 20.61
N LEU A 10 20.11 -48.67 21.57
CA LEU A 10 20.01 -47.46 22.38
C LEU A 10 20.32 -46.19 21.55
N ALA A 11 21.30 -46.27 20.64
CA ALA A 11 21.64 -45.19 19.72
C ALA A 11 20.54 -44.95 18.66
N THR A 12 19.84 -45.99 18.23
CA THR A 12 18.74 -45.87 17.26
C THR A 12 17.51 -45.22 17.91
N ASN A 13 17.16 -45.62 19.13
CA ASN A 13 16.09 -44.99 19.92
C ASN A 13 16.42 -43.51 20.24
N ALA A 14 17.67 -43.19 20.57
CA ALA A 14 18.10 -41.81 20.79
C ALA A 14 17.92 -40.93 19.53
N LYS A 15 18.21 -41.47 18.33
CA LYS A 15 17.98 -40.76 17.07
C LYS A 15 16.50 -40.49 16.82
N TYR A 16 15.63 -41.49 17.03
CA TYR A 16 14.18 -41.30 16.92
C TYR A 16 13.63 -40.28 17.92
N MET A 17 14.17 -40.26 19.15
CA MET A 17 13.81 -39.26 20.16
C MET A 17 14.20 -37.84 19.74
N ILE A 18 15.39 -37.65 19.15
CA ILE A 18 15.84 -36.35 18.63
C ILE A 18 14.99 -35.92 17.42
N TYR A 19 14.68 -36.84 16.50
CA TYR A 19 13.79 -36.54 15.38
C TYR A 19 12.38 -36.17 15.84
N ALA A 20 11.82 -36.89 16.81
CA ALA A 20 10.51 -36.56 17.39
C ALA A 20 10.54 -35.19 18.08
N ALA A 21 11.62 -34.87 18.81
CA ALA A 21 11.78 -33.60 19.51
C ALA A 21 11.89 -32.39 18.57
N VAL A 22 12.31 -32.57 17.32
CA VAL A 22 12.37 -31.49 16.32
C VAL A 22 11.11 -31.45 15.44
N LEU A 23 10.62 -32.61 15.01
CA LEU A 23 9.48 -32.71 14.11
C LEU A 23 8.15 -32.34 14.77
N ILE A 24 7.93 -32.74 16.03
CA ILE A 24 6.65 -32.47 16.70
C ILE A 24 6.47 -30.96 16.98
N PRO A 25 7.44 -30.23 17.56
CA PRO A 25 7.28 -28.79 17.77
C PRO A 25 7.23 -27.99 16.46
N SER A 26 8.01 -28.38 15.45
CA SER A 26 7.97 -27.71 14.14
C SER A 26 6.64 -27.94 13.42
N ALA A 27 6.06 -29.14 13.48
CA ALA A 27 4.72 -29.42 12.98
C ALA A 27 3.64 -28.62 13.74
N LEU A 28 3.75 -28.49 15.06
CA LEU A 28 2.83 -27.67 15.86
C LEU A 28 2.94 -26.17 15.56
N LEU A 29 4.15 -25.65 15.40
CA LEU A 29 4.37 -24.24 15.04
C LEU A 29 3.87 -23.95 13.61
N THR A 30 4.16 -24.84 12.66
CA THR A 30 3.67 -24.69 11.29
C THR A 30 2.15 -24.81 11.20
N TRP A 31 1.52 -25.70 11.99
CA TRP A 31 0.07 -25.75 12.11
C TRP A 31 -0.51 -24.47 12.73
N ALA A 32 0.09 -23.97 13.82
CA ALA A 32 -0.34 -22.75 14.50
C ALA A 32 -0.25 -21.49 13.61
N ILE A 33 0.73 -21.42 12.72
CA ILE A 33 0.92 -20.27 11.80
C ILE A 33 0.00 -20.37 10.57
N LYS A 34 -0.30 -21.58 10.08
CA LYS A 34 -1.00 -21.76 8.80
C LYS A 34 -2.52 -21.69 8.90
N ASP A 35 -3.11 -22.11 10.02
CA ASP A 35 -4.57 -22.07 10.21
C ASP A 35 -5.02 -20.84 11.04
N PRO A 36 -5.83 -19.93 10.46
CA PRO A 36 -6.31 -18.71 11.14
C PRO A 36 -7.32 -18.99 12.27
N ASP A 37 -7.80 -20.23 12.39
CA ASP A 37 -8.73 -20.69 13.42
C ASP A 37 -8.09 -21.70 14.39
N SER A 38 -6.77 -21.79 14.44
CA SER A 38 -6.07 -22.58 15.45
C SER A 38 -6.36 -22.04 16.88
N PRO A 39 -6.37 -22.89 17.93
CA PRO A 39 -6.64 -22.46 19.31
C PRO A 39 -5.79 -21.27 19.78
N PRO A 40 -4.47 -21.18 19.48
CA PRO A 40 -3.67 -20.00 19.83
C PRO A 40 -4.16 -18.73 19.12
N ALA A 41 -4.56 -18.83 17.84
CA ALA A 41 -5.11 -17.72 17.09
C ALA A 41 -6.47 -17.28 17.66
N GLN A 42 -7.34 -18.23 18.04
CA GLN A 42 -8.61 -17.92 18.72
C GLN A 42 -8.41 -17.25 20.08
N PHE A 43 -7.41 -17.68 20.86
CA PHE A 43 -7.03 -17.00 22.09
C PHE A 43 -6.52 -15.58 21.82
N SER A 44 -5.70 -15.38 20.78
CA SER A 44 -5.22 -14.05 20.38
C SER A 44 -6.35 -13.11 19.94
N LYS A 45 -7.40 -13.66 19.30
CA LYS A 45 -8.64 -12.96 18.94
C LYS A 45 -9.45 -12.63 20.20
N LEU A 46 -9.59 -13.58 21.13
CA LEU A 46 -10.34 -13.41 22.38
C LEU A 46 -9.73 -12.35 23.30
N ILE A 47 -8.40 -12.32 23.42
CA ILE A 47 -7.67 -11.30 24.21
C ILE A 47 -7.53 -9.97 23.46
N GLY A 48 -8.09 -9.85 22.25
CA GLY A 48 -8.15 -8.61 21.49
C GLY A 48 -6.84 -8.19 20.79
N LEU A 49 -5.78 -9.00 20.87
CA LEU A 49 -4.48 -8.71 20.24
C LEU A 49 -4.60 -8.56 18.73
N THR A 50 -5.41 -9.41 18.08
CA THR A 50 -5.70 -9.30 16.64
C THR A 50 -6.40 -7.99 16.30
N GLY A 51 -7.31 -7.51 17.16
CA GLY A 51 -8.04 -6.25 16.98
C GLY A 51 -7.15 -5.01 17.10
N LEU A 52 -6.14 -5.07 17.97
CA LEU A 52 -5.12 -4.01 18.08
C LEU A 52 -4.23 -3.96 16.85
N ILE A 53 -3.76 -5.12 16.38
CA ILE A 53 -2.94 -5.20 15.17
C ILE A 53 -3.74 -4.74 13.95
N SER A 54 -5.00 -5.20 13.81
CA SER A 54 -5.86 -4.78 12.72
C SER A 54 -6.18 -3.29 12.79
N GLY A 55 -6.40 -2.72 13.99
CA GLY A 55 -6.63 -1.28 14.16
C GLY A 55 -5.45 -0.43 13.69
N VAL A 56 -4.22 -0.86 13.99
CA VAL A 56 -3.00 -0.20 13.51
C VAL A 56 -2.87 -0.34 12.00
N THR A 57 -3.10 -1.53 11.43
CA THR A 57 -3.00 -1.72 9.98
C THR A 57 -4.11 -0.99 9.21
N ASP A 58 -5.30 -0.92 9.80
CA ASP A 58 -6.46 -0.25 9.22
C ASP A 58 -6.23 1.26 9.11
N GLU A 59 -5.55 1.87 10.07
CA GLU A 59 -5.19 3.30 10.00
C GLU A 59 -4.29 3.62 8.80
N PHE A 60 -3.37 2.72 8.46
CA PHE A 60 -2.53 2.86 7.26
C PHE A 60 -3.22 2.43 5.96
N SER A 61 -4.22 1.55 6.05
CA SER A 61 -4.95 1.01 4.90
C SER A 61 -6.14 1.87 4.48
N LYS A 62 -6.72 2.66 5.38
CA LYS A 62 -7.91 3.46 5.09
C LYS A 62 -7.53 4.65 4.21
N PRO A 63 -8.32 4.96 3.17
CA PRO A 63 -8.13 6.19 2.42
C PRO A 63 -8.35 7.39 3.35
N ALA A 64 -7.56 8.45 3.17
CA ALA A 64 -7.64 9.65 4.02
C ALA A 64 -9.04 10.31 4.01
N HIS A 65 -9.76 10.18 2.89
CA HIS A 65 -11.13 10.69 2.73
C HIS A 65 -11.97 9.76 1.88
N ASP A 66 -13.25 9.61 2.23
CA ASP A 66 -14.24 8.87 1.42
C ASP A 66 -14.48 9.53 0.06
N LYS A 67 -14.42 10.88 0.02
CA LYS A 67 -14.56 11.67 -1.20
C LYS A 67 -13.39 12.63 -1.35
N LEU A 68 -12.71 12.55 -2.48
CA LEU A 68 -11.50 13.33 -2.78
C LEU A 68 -11.79 14.79 -3.16
N LEU A 69 -13.00 15.06 -3.68
CA LEU A 69 -13.40 16.38 -4.14
C LEU A 69 -14.66 16.83 -3.39
N PRO A 70 -14.73 18.10 -2.94
CA PRO A 70 -15.96 18.64 -2.35
C PRO A 70 -17.10 18.64 -3.37
N ASN A 71 -18.35 18.67 -2.90
CA ASN A 71 -19.46 18.89 -3.82
C ASN A 71 -19.45 20.35 -4.29
N TRP A 72 -19.83 20.56 -5.55
CA TRP A 72 -19.97 21.90 -6.12
C TRP A 72 -20.92 22.80 -5.31
N HIS A 73 -21.99 22.22 -4.75
CA HIS A 73 -22.96 22.96 -3.94
C HIS A 73 -22.40 23.49 -2.61
N ASP A 74 -21.31 22.87 -2.11
CA ASP A 74 -20.69 23.20 -0.84
C ASP A 74 -19.54 24.21 -0.99
N MET A 75 -19.17 24.59 -2.23
CA MET A 75 -18.06 25.52 -2.50
C MET A 75 -18.49 26.99 -2.32
N PRO A 76 -17.81 27.77 -1.45
CA PRO A 76 -18.21 29.15 -1.14
C PRO A 76 -17.98 30.16 -2.26
N ASN A 77 -17.11 29.85 -3.22
CA ASN A 77 -16.68 30.79 -4.27
C ASN A 77 -17.36 30.55 -5.63
N VAL A 78 -18.36 29.67 -5.67
CA VAL A 78 -19.03 29.27 -6.89
C VAL A 78 -20.50 29.69 -6.81
N PRO A 79 -21.00 30.53 -7.73
CA PRO A 79 -22.42 30.86 -7.80
C PRO A 79 -23.28 29.59 -7.91
N GLN A 80 -24.24 29.42 -6.99
CA GLN A 80 -25.10 28.22 -6.91
C GLN A 80 -26.07 28.07 -8.09
N ASP A 81 -26.15 29.09 -8.92
CA ASP A 81 -27.01 29.25 -10.09
C ASP A 81 -26.30 28.91 -11.43
N ILE A 82 -25.05 28.42 -11.40
CA ILE A 82 -24.36 27.93 -12.60
C ILE A 82 -24.97 26.60 -13.04
N PHE A 83 -25.94 26.68 -13.95
CA PHE A 83 -26.45 25.55 -14.72
C PHE A 83 -26.13 25.77 -16.21
N PRO A 84 -25.46 24.81 -16.88
CA PRO A 84 -24.96 23.52 -16.39
C PRO A 84 -23.61 23.63 -15.65
N LEU A 85 -23.33 22.69 -14.74
CA LEU A 85 -22.01 22.56 -14.14
C LEU A 85 -20.94 22.29 -15.22
N PRO A 86 -19.75 22.92 -15.12
CA PRO A 86 -18.64 22.56 -16.00
C PRO A 86 -18.25 21.09 -15.76
N HIS A 87 -17.86 20.40 -16.83
CA HIS A 87 -17.41 19.02 -16.70
C HIS A 87 -16.02 18.98 -16.03
N THR A 88 -15.76 17.95 -15.23
CA THR A 88 -14.45 17.76 -14.59
C THR A 88 -13.50 17.02 -15.54
N LEU A 89 -12.35 17.62 -15.80
CA LEU A 89 -11.25 17.03 -16.57
C LEU A 89 -10.15 16.58 -15.60
N VAL A 90 -10.03 15.27 -15.40
CA VAL A 90 -8.96 14.68 -14.59
C VAL A 90 -7.75 14.43 -15.48
N LEU A 91 -6.62 15.04 -15.14
CA LEU A 91 -5.36 14.92 -15.87
C LEU A 91 -4.28 14.32 -14.99
N ASP A 92 -3.53 13.36 -15.54
CA ASP A 92 -2.29 12.90 -14.92
C ASP A 92 -1.21 13.98 -15.06
N LEU A 93 -0.40 14.17 -14.02
CA LEU A 93 0.73 15.11 -14.03
C LEU A 93 1.92 14.52 -14.80
N GLU A 94 2.31 13.30 -14.43
CA GLU A 94 3.46 12.60 -14.99
C GLU A 94 3.12 12.00 -16.35
N ASN A 95 4.08 12.00 -17.26
CA ASN A 95 3.97 11.48 -18.63
C ASN A 95 2.88 12.13 -19.52
N THR A 96 2.11 13.11 -19.02
CA THR A 96 1.08 13.83 -19.77
C THR A 96 1.41 15.32 -19.90
N LEU A 97 1.63 16.02 -18.77
CA LEU A 97 2.01 17.44 -18.73
C LEU A 97 3.51 17.62 -18.53
N VAL A 98 4.12 16.75 -17.72
CA VAL A 98 5.53 16.78 -17.38
C VAL A 98 6.16 15.41 -17.65
N SER A 99 7.40 15.41 -18.12
CA SER A 99 8.24 14.21 -18.17
C SER A 99 9.34 14.33 -17.14
N SER A 100 9.30 13.48 -16.12
CA SER A 100 10.39 13.31 -15.17
C SER A 100 11.42 12.30 -15.70
N THR A 101 12.70 12.65 -15.57
CA THR A 101 13.83 11.77 -15.89
C THR A 101 14.84 11.83 -14.75
N TRP A 102 15.45 10.70 -14.43
CA TRP A 102 16.50 10.62 -13.43
C TRP A 102 17.83 10.25 -14.08
N ASP A 103 18.86 11.04 -13.79
CA ASP A 103 20.24 10.78 -14.20
C ASP A 103 21.16 10.71 -12.97
N ARG A 104 22.15 9.82 -12.98
CA ARG A 104 23.16 9.74 -11.91
C ARG A 104 23.98 11.03 -11.78
N LYS A 105 24.19 11.74 -12.89
CA LYS A 105 25.02 12.96 -12.91
C LYS A 105 24.27 14.20 -12.41
N TYR A 106 22.98 14.31 -12.73
CA TYR A 106 22.20 15.54 -12.50
C TYR A 106 20.97 15.36 -11.61
N GLY A 107 20.64 14.12 -11.22
CA GLY A 107 19.48 13.80 -10.39
C GLY A 107 18.15 13.85 -11.16
N TRP A 108 17.09 14.20 -10.44
CA TRP A 108 15.75 14.39 -10.98
C TRP A 108 15.67 15.64 -11.85
N ARG A 109 15.14 15.47 -13.07
CA ARG A 109 14.89 16.55 -14.01
C ARG A 109 13.48 16.42 -14.55
N HIS A 110 12.73 17.51 -14.43
CA HIS A 110 11.37 17.62 -14.94
C HIS A 110 11.40 18.48 -16.20
N ALA A 111 10.82 17.97 -17.29
CA ALA A 111 10.65 18.70 -18.52
C ALA A 111 9.16 18.94 -18.78
N LYS A 112 8.77 20.21 -18.92
CA LYS A 112 7.41 20.58 -19.30
C LYS A 112 7.13 20.19 -20.74
N ARG A 113 5.98 19.58 -21.01
CA ARG A 113 5.55 19.28 -22.37
C ARG A 113 5.28 20.59 -23.12
N PRO A 114 5.78 20.76 -24.35
CA PRO A 114 5.58 22.00 -25.10
C PRO A 114 4.08 22.25 -25.33
N GLY A 115 3.64 23.48 -25.05
CA GLY A 115 2.25 23.90 -25.24
C GLY A 115 1.30 23.62 -24.06
N VAL A 116 1.79 23.10 -22.94
CA VAL A 116 0.98 22.84 -21.73
C VAL A 116 0.27 24.09 -21.22
N ASP A 117 0.96 25.24 -21.18
CA ASP A 117 0.36 26.50 -20.69
C ASP A 117 -0.86 26.90 -21.49
N ARG A 118 -0.72 26.88 -22.81
CA ARG A 118 -1.79 27.23 -23.72
C ARG A 118 -2.94 26.22 -23.63
N PHE A 119 -2.62 24.94 -23.49
CA PHE A 119 -3.61 23.89 -23.31
C PHE A 119 -4.42 24.12 -22.03
N LEU A 120 -3.78 24.33 -20.89
CA LEU A 120 -4.45 24.56 -19.61
C LEU A 120 -5.28 25.84 -19.62
N GLN A 121 -4.75 26.93 -20.20
CA GLN A 121 -5.49 28.20 -20.38
C GLN A 121 -6.73 28.05 -21.26
N THR A 122 -6.69 27.18 -22.27
CA THR A 122 -7.85 26.93 -23.13
C THR A 122 -8.87 26.03 -22.45
N MET A 123 -8.40 25.02 -21.70
CA MET A 123 -9.29 24.03 -21.08
C MET A 123 -10.00 24.55 -19.83
N VAL A 124 -9.38 25.48 -19.07
CA VAL A 124 -9.98 26.04 -17.85
C VAL A 124 -11.27 26.82 -18.12
N GLU A 125 -11.48 27.30 -19.36
CA GLU A 125 -12.73 27.97 -19.76
C GLU A 125 -13.92 26.99 -19.84
N TYR A 126 -13.65 25.72 -20.15
CA TYR A 126 -14.69 24.71 -20.41
C TYR A 126 -14.79 23.65 -19.32
N TYR A 127 -13.71 23.42 -18.58
CA TYR A 127 -13.59 22.30 -17.65
C TYR A 127 -13.00 22.73 -16.31
N GLU A 128 -13.48 22.09 -15.24
CA GLU A 128 -12.78 22.06 -13.97
C GLU A 128 -11.58 21.10 -14.10
N ILE A 129 -10.35 21.62 -14.02
CA ILE A 129 -9.15 20.80 -14.17
C ILE A 129 -8.74 20.23 -12.80
N VAL A 130 -8.68 18.91 -12.70
CA VAL A 130 -8.18 18.20 -11.52
C VAL A 130 -6.88 17.50 -11.90
N LEU A 131 -5.77 17.92 -11.29
CA LEU A 131 -4.48 17.25 -11.45
C LEU A 131 -4.40 16.06 -10.48
N TYR A 132 -4.17 14.88 -11.03
CA TYR A 132 -3.94 13.66 -10.29
C TYR A 132 -2.50 13.21 -10.49
N SER A 133 -1.84 12.77 -9.42
CA SER A 133 -0.51 12.17 -9.50
C SER A 133 -0.42 11.01 -8.50
N PRO A 134 0.19 9.88 -8.89
CA PRO A 134 0.50 8.80 -7.95
C PRO A 134 1.72 9.13 -7.06
N SER A 135 2.48 10.17 -7.40
CA SER A 135 3.63 10.61 -6.63
C SER A 135 3.19 11.32 -5.36
N PRO A 136 3.90 11.13 -4.23
CA PRO A 136 3.58 11.83 -3.00
C PRO A 136 3.76 13.35 -3.12
N ASP A 137 2.94 14.11 -2.40
CA ASP A 137 2.82 15.58 -2.53
C ASP A 137 4.17 16.30 -2.45
N TYR A 138 5.09 15.87 -1.57
CA TYR A 138 6.40 16.52 -1.43
C TYR A 138 7.29 16.46 -2.67
N ILE A 139 7.03 15.51 -3.59
CA ILE A 139 7.71 15.41 -4.89
C ILE A 139 6.94 16.20 -5.95
N GLY A 140 5.61 16.14 -5.92
CA GLY A 140 4.75 16.75 -6.93
C GLY A 140 4.59 18.26 -6.80
N ASP A 141 4.52 18.79 -5.58
CA ASP A 141 4.30 20.21 -5.29
C ASP A 141 5.25 21.18 -6.02
N PRO A 142 6.59 20.97 -6.01
CA PRO A 142 7.50 21.84 -6.76
C PRO A 142 7.31 21.74 -8.29
N VAL A 143 6.83 20.60 -8.79
CA VAL A 143 6.56 20.40 -10.22
C VAL A 143 5.30 21.15 -10.63
N VAL A 144 4.25 21.09 -9.82
CA VAL A 144 3.00 21.82 -10.06
C VAL A 144 3.22 23.33 -9.97
N THR A 145 4.00 23.79 -9.01
CA THR A 145 4.34 25.22 -8.87
C THR A 145 5.16 25.76 -10.06
N ALA A 146 5.88 24.88 -10.76
CA ALA A 146 6.67 25.24 -11.93
C ALA A 146 5.88 25.23 -13.26
N LEU A 147 4.62 24.75 -13.25
CA LEU A 147 3.72 24.80 -14.40
C LEU A 147 3.10 26.18 -14.54
#